data_AF-A0A7V2MUT1-F1
#
_entry.id   AF-A0A7V2MUT1-F1
#
_cell.length_a   1.000
_cell.length_b   1.000
_cell.length_c   1.000
_cell.angle_alpha   90.00
_cell.angle_beta   90.00
_cell.angle_gamma   90.00
#
_symmetry.space_group_name_H-M   'P 1'
#
loop_
_entity.id
_entity.type
_entity.pdbx_description
1 polymer ?
#
loop_
_entity_poly.entity_id
_entity_poly.type
_entity_poly.pdbx_seq_one_letter_code
_entity_poly.pdbx_strand_id
1 'polypeptide(L)'
;MGGVGGAPGPRRPGARVTVQVFGFRDCQDTRKALRFFAERRVAVQFVDLAVRPASRGELRRFHERLGAAALIDRERRRFRELGLHVAGDSPERLLERALAEPRILRTPLVRCGQQVAVGHAPETWGAWLAAAGARGPSGRPAG
;
A
#
# COMPACT_ATOMS: atom_id res chain seq x y z
N MET A 1 -43.71 -0.38 -30.14
CA MET A 1 -42.80 0.62 -29.54
C MET A 1 -42.93 0.54 -28.04
N GLY A 2 -41.81 0.60 -27.30
CA GLY A 2 -41.82 0.67 -25.83
C GLY A 2 -40.95 -0.38 -25.15
N GLY A 3 -39.66 -0.43 -25.49
CA GLY A 3 -38.68 -1.05 -24.60
C GLY A 3 -38.43 -0.13 -23.41
N VAL A 4 -38.48 -0.68 -22.19
CA VAL A 4 -37.85 -0.07 -21.01
C VAL A 4 -37.06 -1.14 -20.30
N GLY A 5 -35.77 -0.87 -20.17
CA GLY A 5 -34.72 -1.83 -19.85
C GLY A 5 -34.83 -2.39 -18.44
N GLY A 6 -34.60 -3.70 -18.32
CA GLY A 6 -34.36 -4.33 -17.04
C GLY A 6 -33.19 -3.65 -16.34
N ALA A 7 -33.45 -3.14 -15.14
CA ALA A 7 -32.43 -2.57 -14.27
C ALA A 7 -31.31 -3.59 -14.04
N PRO A 8 -30.03 -3.19 -14.12
CA PRO A 8 -28.95 -4.08 -13.72
C PRO A 8 -29.07 -4.31 -12.21
N GLY A 9 -29.38 -5.54 -11.81
CA GLY A 9 -29.38 -5.97 -10.42
C GLY A 9 -28.06 -5.64 -9.70
N PRO A 10 -28.02 -5.66 -8.36
CA PRO A 10 -26.83 -5.31 -7.60
C PRO A 10 -25.66 -6.18 -8.07
N ARG A 11 -24.71 -5.57 -8.77
CA ARG A 11 -23.48 -6.23 -9.20
C ARG A 11 -22.81 -6.79 -7.96
N ARG A 12 -22.77 -8.13 -7.84
CA ARG A 12 -21.96 -8.81 -6.83
C ARG A 12 -20.56 -8.21 -6.89
N PRO A 13 -19.98 -7.69 -5.79
CA PRO A 13 -18.60 -7.24 -5.82
C PRO A 13 -17.72 -8.47 -5.98
N GLY A 14 -17.41 -8.82 -7.24
CA GLY A 14 -16.31 -9.74 -7.55
C GLY A 14 -15.09 -9.23 -6.81
N ALA A 15 -14.49 -10.09 -5.98
CA ALA A 15 -13.42 -9.82 -5.02
C ALA A 15 -12.71 -8.49 -5.26
N ARG A 16 -13.22 -7.41 -4.63
CA ARG A 16 -12.69 -6.06 -4.88
C ARG A 16 -11.26 -6.01 -4.38
N VAL A 17 -10.32 -5.80 -5.29
CA VAL A 17 -8.94 -5.47 -4.97
C VAL A 17 -8.98 -4.27 -4.03
N THR A 18 -8.69 -4.51 -2.76
CA THR A 18 -8.69 -3.49 -1.72
C THR A 18 -7.25 -3.06 -1.51
N VAL A 19 -6.95 -1.83 -1.94
CA VAL A 19 -5.63 -1.23 -1.76
C VAL A 19 -5.67 -0.35 -0.52
N GLN A 20 -4.68 -0.49 0.35
CA GLN A 20 -4.46 0.39 1.49
C GLN A 20 -3.19 1.20 1.23
N VAL A 21 -3.27 2.51 1.42
CA VAL A 21 -2.15 3.44 1.25
C VAL A 21 -1.95 4.15 2.57
N PHE A 22 -0.82 3.87 3.22
CA PHE A 22 -0.40 4.57 4.43
C PHE A 22 0.63 5.63 4.05
N GLY A 23 0.43 6.85 4.50
CA GLY A 23 1.36 7.92 4.19
C GLY A 23 0.95 9.21 4.87
N PHE A 24 1.50 10.31 4.38
CA PHE A 24 1.17 11.65 4.88
C PHE A 24 0.55 12.49 3.76
N ARG A 25 -0.36 13.40 4.12
CA ARG A 25 -1.02 14.28 3.15
C ARG A 25 -0.08 15.27 2.48
N ASP A 26 0.95 15.72 3.21
CA ASP A 26 2.02 16.60 2.72
C ASP A 26 2.99 15.89 1.76
N CYS A 27 3.04 14.54 1.78
CA CYS A 27 3.91 13.75 0.92
C CYS A 27 3.41 13.72 -0.55
N GLN A 28 4.24 14.19 -1.48
CA GLN A 28 3.94 14.17 -2.92
C GLN A 28 3.76 12.76 -3.47
N ASP A 29 4.61 11.81 -3.05
CA ASP A 29 4.56 10.42 -3.53
C ASP A 29 3.29 9.70 -3.08
N THR A 30 2.77 10.05 -1.89
CA THR A 30 1.48 9.56 -1.41
C THR A 30 0.34 10.05 -2.31
N ARG A 31 0.33 11.34 -2.65
CA ARG A 31 -0.66 11.92 -3.58
C ARG A 31 -0.59 11.27 -4.96
N LYS A 32 0.62 11.01 -5.49
CA LYS A 32 0.82 10.29 -6.75
C LYS A 32 0.24 8.87 -6.69
N ALA A 33 0.46 8.14 -5.60
CA ALA A 33 -0.11 6.80 -5.41
C ALA A 33 -1.65 6.83 -5.40
N LEU A 34 -2.24 7.72 -4.61
CA LEU A 34 -3.70 7.87 -4.55
C LEU A 34 -4.29 8.17 -5.94
N ARG A 35 -3.67 9.10 -6.68
CA ARG A 35 -4.09 9.43 -8.05
C ARG A 35 -3.99 8.23 -9.00
N PHE A 36 -2.87 7.50 -8.97
CA PHE A 36 -2.65 6.33 -9.83
C PHE A 36 -3.77 5.30 -9.71
N PHE A 37 -4.21 5.00 -8.47
CA PHE A 37 -5.28 4.05 -8.20
C PHE A 37 -6.67 4.64 -8.48
N ALA A 38 -6.89 5.92 -8.19
CA ALA A 38 -8.14 6.61 -8.47
C ALA A 38 -8.45 6.66 -9.98
N GLU A 39 -7.45 6.96 -10.81
CA GLU A 39 -7.56 6.95 -12.28
C GLU A 39 -7.93 5.56 -12.83
N ARG A 40 -7.58 4.50 -12.11
CA ARG A 40 -7.89 3.10 -12.45
C ARG A 40 -9.15 2.56 -11.77
N ARG A 41 -9.92 3.43 -11.10
CA ARG A 41 -11.16 3.09 -10.37
C ARG A 41 -10.97 1.98 -9.33
N VAL A 42 -9.79 1.91 -8.73
CA VAL A 42 -9.46 0.95 -7.66
C VAL A 42 -9.88 1.52 -6.32
N ALA A 43 -10.48 0.68 -5.46
CA ALA A 43 -10.84 1.08 -4.11
C ALA A 43 -9.58 1.23 -3.25
N VAL A 44 -9.32 2.46 -2.78
CA VAL A 44 -8.17 2.80 -1.94
C VAL A 44 -8.63 3.28 -0.58
N GLN A 45 -8.06 2.70 0.47
CA GLN A 45 -8.17 3.21 1.83
C GLN A 45 -6.90 3.99 2.15
N PHE A 46 -7.03 5.30 2.29
CA PHE A 46 -5.92 6.15 2.72
C PHE A 46 -5.87 6.21 4.26
N VAL A 47 -4.71 5.91 4.83
CA VAL A 47 -4.45 6.00 6.26
C VAL A 47 -3.35 7.04 6.49
N ASP A 48 -3.69 8.09 7.23
CA ASP A 48 -2.77 9.17 7.55
C ASP A 48 -1.90 8.77 8.75
N LEU A 49 -0.62 8.55 8.52
CA LEU A 49 0.34 8.14 9.55
C LEU A 49 0.60 9.24 10.60
N ALA A 50 0.30 10.50 10.29
CA ALA A 50 0.40 11.58 11.27
C ALA A 50 -0.77 11.57 12.27
N VAL A 51 -1.92 11.04 11.87
CA VAL A 51 -3.13 10.96 12.71
C VAL A 51 -3.25 9.58 13.37
N ARG A 52 -2.93 8.53 12.62
CA ARG A 52 -2.97 7.14 13.07
C ARG A 52 -1.66 6.45 12.68
N PRO A 53 -0.72 6.26 13.61
CA PRO A 53 0.51 5.52 13.31
C PRO A 53 0.17 4.09 12.88
N ALA A 54 0.95 3.56 11.93
CA ALA A 54 0.80 2.17 11.50
C ALA A 54 1.05 1.25 12.69
N SER A 55 0.26 0.18 12.79
CA SER A 55 0.45 -0.76 13.90
C SER A 55 1.80 -1.48 13.75
N ARG A 56 2.39 -1.86 14.88
CA ARG A 56 3.64 -2.63 14.92
C ARG A 56 3.60 -3.86 14.00
N GLY A 57 2.50 -4.59 14.01
CA GLY A 57 2.31 -5.77 13.15
C GLY A 57 2.26 -5.46 11.65
N GLU A 58 1.77 -4.28 11.26
CA GLU A 58 1.76 -3.86 9.86
C GLU A 58 3.16 -3.52 9.38
N LEU A 59 3.87 -2.67 10.12
CA LEU A 59 5.25 -2.31 9.81
C LEU A 59 6.16 -3.56 9.78
N ARG A 60 5.94 -4.52 10.69
CA ARG A 60 6.66 -5.80 10.69
C ARG A 60 6.43 -6.56 9.38
N ARG A 61 5.20 -6.57 8.87
CA ARG A 61 4.88 -7.21 7.59
C ARG A 61 5.60 -6.53 6.42
N PHE A 62 5.68 -5.21 6.40
CA PHE A 62 6.47 -4.51 5.36
C PHE A 62 7.95 -4.86 5.47
N HIS A 63 8.49 -4.87 6.69
CA HIS A 63 9.86 -5.27 6.97
C HIS A 63 10.16 -6.71 6.51
N GLU A 64 9.33 -7.69 6.87
CA GLU A 64 9.55 -9.10 6.50
C GLU A 64 9.46 -9.34 4.98
N ARG A 65 8.71 -8.50 4.26
CA ARG A 65 8.49 -8.66 2.81
C ARG A 65 9.48 -7.90 1.95
N LEU A 66 9.92 -6.73 2.39
CA LEU A 66 10.77 -5.81 1.60
C LEU A 66 12.16 -5.60 2.22
N GLY A 67 12.33 -5.96 3.50
CA GLY A 67 13.52 -5.69 4.29
C GLY A 67 13.53 -4.30 4.92
N ALA A 68 14.32 -4.15 6.00
CA ALA A 68 14.52 -2.87 6.69
C ALA A 68 15.04 -1.76 5.77
N ALA A 69 15.85 -2.11 4.77
CA ALA A 69 16.44 -1.16 3.82
C ALA A 69 15.41 -0.47 2.93
N ALA A 70 14.32 -1.16 2.57
CA ALA A 70 13.27 -0.60 1.75
C ALA A 70 12.28 0.24 2.56
N LEU A 71 12.06 -0.13 3.84
CA LEU A 71 11.11 0.53 4.73
C LEU A 71 11.60 1.89 5.21
N ILE A 72 12.91 2.00 5.49
CA ILE A 72 13.52 3.24 5.97
C ILE A 72 14.20 3.95 4.82
N ASP A 73 13.85 5.23 4.64
CA ASP A 73 14.46 6.06 3.62
C ASP A 73 15.84 6.56 4.10
N ARG A 74 16.88 5.78 3.78
CA ARG A 74 18.27 6.09 4.13
C ARG A 74 18.80 7.37 3.45
N GLU A 75 18.13 7.83 2.42
CA GLU A 75 18.51 9.05 1.68
C GLU A 75 17.87 10.31 2.25
N ARG A 76 16.82 10.20 3.08
CA ARG A 76 16.20 11.36 3.74
C ARG A 76 17.19 12.05 4.68
N ARG A 77 17.21 13.39 4.58
CA ARG A 77 17.96 14.26 5.49
C ARG A 77 17.67 13.94 6.97
N ARG A 78 16.39 13.73 7.32
CA ARG A 78 15.94 13.36 8.68
C ARG A 78 16.60 12.08 9.21
N PHE A 79 16.83 11.10 8.34
CA PHE A 79 17.49 9.84 8.71
C PHE A 79 18.97 10.05 9.02
N ARG A 80 19.65 10.86 8.19
CA ARG A 80 21.05 11.26 8.39
C ARG A 80 21.23 12.16 9.61
N GLU A 81 20.30 13.10 9.83
CA GLU A 81 20.28 14.02 10.99
C GLU A 81 20.12 13.26 12.32
N LEU A 82 19.38 12.15 12.31
CA LEU A 82 19.22 11.30 13.49
C LEU A 82 20.42 10.36 13.72
N GLY A 83 21.45 10.37 12.86
CA GLY A 83 22.64 9.52 13.00
C GLY A 83 22.33 8.03 13.00
N LEU A 84 21.20 7.63 12.43
CA LEU A 84 20.71 6.26 12.55
C LEU A 84 21.47 5.34 11.59
N HIS A 85 22.15 4.35 12.14
CA HIS A 85 22.67 3.22 11.35
C HIS A 85 21.62 2.10 11.40
N VAL A 86 20.89 1.88 10.30
CA VAL A 86 19.93 0.75 10.17
C VAL A 86 20.66 -0.59 10.06
N ALA A 87 21.97 -0.58 9.79
CA ALA A 87 22.77 -1.79 9.74
C ALA A 87 22.90 -2.41 11.15
N GLY A 88 22.20 -3.52 11.38
CA GLY A 88 22.26 -4.27 12.64
C GLY A 88 21.09 -4.05 13.61
N ASP A 89 20.12 -3.21 13.26
CA ASP A 89 18.95 -2.99 14.10
C ASP A 89 17.99 -4.18 14.06
N SER A 90 17.63 -4.71 15.24
CA SER A 90 16.58 -5.72 15.36
C SER A 90 15.25 -5.17 14.80
N PRO A 91 14.39 -6.02 14.21
CA PRO A 91 13.09 -5.62 13.69
C PRO A 91 12.29 -4.79 14.71
N GLU A 92 12.35 -5.17 15.99
CA GLU A 92 11.68 -4.48 17.09
C GLU A 92 12.17 -3.04 17.27
N ARG A 93 13.48 -2.79 17.18
CA ARG A 93 14.06 -1.44 17.33
C ARG A 93 13.65 -0.55 16.18
N LEU A 94 13.69 -1.07 14.95
CA LEU A 94 13.26 -0.35 13.77
C LEU A 94 11.78 0.06 13.87
N LEU A 95 10.95 -0.84 14.42
CA LEU A 95 9.54 -0.60 14.66
C LEU A 95 9.31 0.49 15.70
N GLU A 96 9.98 0.44 16.85
CA GLU A 96 9.86 1.49 17.87
C GLU A 96 10.26 2.86 17.32
N ARG A 97 11.34 2.92 16.53
CA ARG A 97 11.75 4.17 15.86
C ARG A 97 10.70 4.67 14.89
N ALA A 98 10.12 3.79 14.08
CA ALA A 98 9.08 4.14 13.11
C ALA A 98 7.75 4.54 13.77
N LEU A 99 7.44 4.00 14.96
CA LEU A 99 6.29 4.40 15.76
C LEU A 99 6.51 5.77 16.42
N ALA A 100 7.73 6.03 16.89
CA ALA A 100 8.09 7.30 17.53
C ALA A 100 8.23 8.45 16.52
N GLU A 101 8.85 8.20 15.36
CA GLU A 101 9.02 9.17 14.28
C GLU A 101 8.62 8.54 12.95
N PRO A 102 7.31 8.53 12.60
CA PRO A 102 6.83 7.99 11.34
C PRO A 102 7.43 8.67 10.11
N ARG A 103 8.00 9.88 10.23
CA ARG A 103 8.61 10.60 9.10
C ARG A 103 9.94 10.01 8.62
N ILE A 104 10.56 9.08 9.38
CA ILE A 104 11.71 8.31 8.89
C ILE A 104 11.30 7.20 7.90
N LEU A 105 10.02 6.82 7.90
CA LEU A 105 9.50 5.81 7.00
C LEU A 105 9.48 6.35 5.57
N ARG A 106 9.84 5.48 4.63
CA ARG A 106 9.66 5.77 3.23
C ARG A 106 8.16 5.66 2.91
N THR A 107 7.51 6.76 2.58
CA THR A 107 6.09 6.80 2.25
C THR A 107 5.87 7.06 0.76
N PRO A 108 4.79 6.54 0.15
CA PRO A 108 3.70 5.80 0.75
C PRO A 108 4.02 4.32 0.99
N LEU A 109 3.47 3.73 2.06
CA LEU A 109 3.40 2.28 2.23
C LEU A 109 2.10 1.81 1.56
N VAL A 110 2.20 1.01 0.50
CA VAL A 110 1.04 0.54 -0.25
C VAL A 110 0.89 -0.96 -0.03
N ARG A 111 -0.32 -1.38 0.30
CA ARG A 111 -0.68 -2.78 0.50
C ARG A 111 -1.83 -3.17 -0.41
N CYS A 112 -1.70 -4.31 -1.07
CA CYS A 112 -2.72 -4.93 -1.90
C CYS A 112 -2.86 -6.40 -1.50
N GLY A 113 -3.82 -6.72 -0.62
CA GLY A 113 -3.97 -8.07 -0.07
C GLY A 113 -2.73 -8.55 0.70
N GLN A 114 -1.98 -9.48 0.12
CA GLN A 114 -0.71 -10.03 0.64
C GLN A 114 0.54 -9.34 0.08
N GLN A 115 0.38 -8.48 -0.93
CA GLN A 115 1.46 -7.76 -1.58
C GLN A 115 1.64 -6.41 -0.89
N VAL A 116 2.89 -5.99 -0.75
CA VAL A 116 3.28 -4.73 -0.11
C VAL A 116 4.37 -4.05 -0.93
N ALA A 117 4.35 -2.73 -0.97
CA ALA A 117 5.32 -1.89 -1.65
C ALA A 117 5.53 -0.62 -0.82
N VAL A 118 6.69 -0.01 -0.99
CA VAL A 118 7.11 1.16 -0.23
C VAL A 118 7.63 2.22 -1.21
N GLY A 119 7.25 3.47 -1.00
CA GLY A 119 7.58 4.57 -1.90
C GLY A 119 6.73 4.57 -3.18
N HIS A 120 7.10 5.42 -4.13
CA HIS A 120 6.42 5.53 -5.41
C HIS A 120 6.83 4.39 -6.35
N ALA A 121 5.93 3.43 -6.60
CA ALA A 121 6.21 2.23 -7.40
C ALA A 121 5.05 1.91 -8.39
N PRO A 122 4.77 2.79 -9.37
CA PRO A 122 3.64 2.65 -10.29
C PRO A 122 3.69 1.38 -11.14
N GLU A 123 4.89 0.91 -11.51
CA GLU A 123 5.08 -0.33 -12.26
C GLU A 123 4.65 -1.56 -11.44
N THR A 124 5.08 -1.62 -10.18
CA THR A 124 4.69 -2.69 -9.24
C THR A 124 3.18 -2.70 -9.01
N TRP A 125 2.58 -1.54 -8.78
CA TRP A 125 1.13 -1.42 -8.58
C TRP A 125 0.36 -1.84 -9.83
N GLY A 126 0.84 -1.42 -11.01
CA GLY A 126 0.28 -1.83 -12.30
C GLY A 126 0.29 -3.34 -12.47
N ALA A 127 1.41 -4.00 -12.15
CA ALA A 127 1.54 -5.45 -12.21
C ALA A 127 0.55 -6.16 -11.27
N TRP A 128 0.33 -5.65 -10.06
CA TRP A 128 -0.66 -6.22 -9.13
C TRP A 128 -2.08 -6.12 -9.66
N LEU A 129 -2.44 -4.95 -10.22
CA LEU A 129 -3.76 -4.73 -10.80
C LEU A 129 -3.97 -5.59 -12.05
N ALA A 130 -2.96 -5.73 -12.90
CA ALA A 130 -3.00 -6.62 -14.06
C ALA A 130 -3.16 -8.08 -13.62
N ALA A 131 -2.38 -8.55 -12.65
CA ALA A 131 -2.49 -9.91 -12.12
C ALA A 131 -3.82 -10.18 -11.39
N ALA A 132 -4.41 -9.16 -10.77
CA ALA A 132 -5.72 -9.26 -10.13
C ALA A 132 -6.87 -9.21 -11.14
N GLY A 133 -6.74 -8.44 -12.23
CA GLY A 133 -7.70 -8.39 -13.34
C GLY A 133 -7.63 -9.61 -14.27
N ALA A 134 -6.45 -10.22 -14.42
CA ALA A 134 -6.26 -11.47 -15.16
C ALA A 134 -6.92 -12.69 -14.46
N ARG A 135 -7.18 -12.59 -13.15
CA ARG A 135 -8.07 -13.51 -12.43
C ARG A 135 -9.54 -13.13 -12.67
N GLY A 136 -9.95 -13.14 -13.94
CA GLY A 136 -11.36 -13.42 -14.28
C GLY A 136 -11.76 -14.78 -13.70
N PRO A 137 -13.05 -15.01 -13.39
CA PRO A 137 -13.50 -16.11 -12.54
C PRO A 137 -12.84 -17.40 -13.00
N SER A 138 -11.97 -17.96 -12.15
CA SER A 138 -11.44 -19.30 -12.33
C SER A 138 -12.64 -20.21 -12.50
N GLY A 139 -12.88 -20.64 -13.74
CA GLY A 139 -13.84 -21.68 -14.04
C GLY A 139 -13.48 -22.87 -13.16
N ARG A 140 -14.40 -23.28 -12.29
CA ARG A 140 -14.35 -24.61 -11.69
C ARG A 140 -14.43 -25.61 -12.85
N PRO A 141 -13.50 -26.55 -13.03
CA PRO A 141 -13.88 -27.79 -13.68
C PRO A 141 -14.84 -28.50 -12.72
N ALA A 142 -16.07 -28.74 -13.19
CA ALA A 142 -16.98 -29.64 -12.52
C ALA A 142 -16.36 -31.05 -12.56
N GLY A 143 -16.28 -31.67 -11.38
CA GLY A 143 -15.91 -33.07 -11.16
C GLY A 143 -16.70 -33.56 -9.96
#